data_AF-A0A4U3CDA2-F1
#
_entry.id   AF-A0A4U3CDA2-F1
#
_cell.length_a   1.000
_cell.length_b   1.000
_cell.length_c   1.000
_cell.angle_alpha   90.00
_cell.angle_beta   90.00
_cell.angle_gamma   90.00
#
_symmetry.space_group_name_H-M   'P 1'
#
loop_
_entity.id
_entity.type
_entity.pdbx_description
1 polymer ?
#
loop_
_entity_poly.entity_id
_entity_poly.type
_entity_poly.pdbx_seq_one_letter_code
_entity_poly.pdbx_strand_id
1 'polypeptide(L)'
;MTLVFVLTFSLLAGGALLCLVRLARGPSLLDRVVAADTMLVIVAAGLAVYAALDREPTVVPVLVVVSLLAFVGSVSVARYIAGMVVQSPAAEEQESGSVTGRGEER
;
A
#
# COMPACT_ATOMS: atom_id res chain seq x y z
N MET A 1 22.79 20.54 14.18
CA MET A 1 21.36 20.52 13.84
C MET A 1 21.15 20.41 12.32
N THR A 2 21.77 21.25 11.49
CA THR A 2 21.67 21.18 10.02
C THR A 2 22.04 19.81 9.41
N LEU A 3 23.09 19.16 9.93
CA LEU A 3 23.54 17.86 9.43
C LEU A 3 22.48 16.76 9.58
N VAL A 4 21.70 16.78 10.66
CA VAL A 4 20.59 15.83 10.87
C VAL A 4 19.53 16.01 9.79
N PHE A 5 19.12 17.26 9.53
CA PHE A 5 18.12 17.55 8.49
C PHE A 5 18.58 17.16 7.09
N VAL A 6 19.84 17.46 6.74
CA VAL A 6 20.41 17.06 5.44
C VAL A 6 20.41 15.54 5.30
N LEU A 7 20.80 14.82 6.34
CA LEU A 7 20.82 13.35 6.33
C LEU A 7 19.41 12.79 6.22
N THR A 8 18.45 13.30 7.00
CA THR A 8 17.04 12.90 6.93
C THR A 8 16.46 13.14 5.53
N PHE A 9 16.59 14.33 4.95
CA PHE A 9 16.08 14.59 3.60
C PHE A 9 16.77 13.74 2.53
N SER A 10 18.06 13.46 2.68
CA SER A 10 18.79 12.56 1.76
C SER A 10 18.24 11.14 1.82
N LEU A 11 17.97 10.61 3.02
CA LEU A 11 17.35 9.30 3.19
C LEU A 11 15.92 9.26 2.63
N LEU A 12 15.11 10.30 2.89
CA LEU A 12 13.76 10.40 2.34
C LEU A 12 13.77 10.47 0.80
N ALA A 13 14.68 11.26 0.23
CA ALA A 13 14.84 11.35 -1.22
C ALA A 13 15.28 10.01 -1.83
N GLY A 14 16.22 9.31 -1.19
CA GLY A 14 16.61 7.96 -1.59
C GLY A 14 15.43 6.98 -1.54
N GLY A 15 14.66 6.98 -0.46
CA GLY A 15 13.44 6.19 -0.33
C GLY A 15 12.40 6.51 -1.39
N ALA A 16 12.19 7.79 -1.69
CA ALA A 16 11.27 8.25 -2.73
C ALA A 16 11.70 7.75 -4.12
N LEU A 17 12.99 7.81 -4.43
CA LEU A 17 13.52 7.23 -5.68
C LEU A 17 13.26 5.72 -5.76
N LEU A 18 13.50 4.97 -4.68
CA LEU A 18 13.24 3.54 -4.63
C LEU A 18 11.75 3.22 -4.82
N CYS A 19 10.86 3.98 -4.18
CA CYS A 19 9.41 3.87 -4.37
C CYS A 19 9.01 4.14 -5.83
N LEU A 20 9.55 5.19 -6.47
CA LEU A 20 9.28 5.49 -7.87
C LEU A 20 9.76 4.36 -8.81
N VAL A 21 10.96 3.81 -8.55
CA VAL A 21 11.48 2.67 -9.31
C VAL A 21 10.56 1.46 -9.16
N ARG A 22 10.06 1.20 -7.94
CA ARG A 22 9.16 0.08 -7.65
C ARG A 22 7.76 0.29 -8.25
N LEU A 23 7.26 1.52 -8.24
CA LEU A 23 6.01 1.89 -8.88
C LEU A 23 6.07 1.68 -10.41
N ALA A 24 7.20 2.00 -11.04
CA ALA A 24 7.39 1.83 -12.48
C ALA A 24 7.66 0.37 -12.90
N ARG A 25 8.48 -0.36 -12.14
CA ARG A 25 8.91 -1.73 -12.47
C ARG A 25 8.11 -2.83 -11.78
N GLY A 26 7.17 -2.49 -10.91
CA GLY A 26 6.39 -3.44 -10.13
C GLY A 26 5.64 -4.45 -11.02
N PRO A 27 5.87 -5.77 -10.86
CA PRO A 27 5.25 -6.80 -11.69
C PRO A 27 3.79 -7.08 -11.30
N SER A 28 3.41 -6.85 -10.05
CA SER A 28 2.03 -7.01 -9.57
C SER A 28 1.37 -5.66 -9.30
N LEU A 29 0.05 -5.58 -9.49
CA LEU A 29 -0.74 -4.40 -9.11
C LEU A 29 -0.59 -4.08 -7.62
N LEU A 30 -0.51 -5.12 -6.79
CA LEU A 30 -0.37 -5.01 -5.35
C LEU A 30 0.96 -4.33 -4.95
N ASP A 31 2.07 -4.69 -5.62
CA ASP A 31 3.38 -4.07 -5.37
C ASP A 31 3.39 -2.58 -5.77
N ARG A 32 2.74 -2.24 -6.87
CA ARG A 32 2.58 -0.84 -7.31
C ARG A 32 1.77 -0.02 -6.32
N VAL A 33 0.70 -0.59 -5.81
CA VAL A 33 -0.19 0.08 -4.85
C VAL A 33 0.51 0.28 -3.51
N VAL A 34 1.23 -0.73 -3.00
CA VAL A 34 2.05 -0.59 -1.79
C VAL A 34 3.16 0.43 -1.98
N ALA A 35 3.80 0.48 -3.15
CA ALA A 35 4.81 1.48 -3.47
C ALA A 35 4.23 2.91 -3.46
N ALA A 36 3.01 3.10 -3.98
CA ALA A 36 2.31 4.38 -3.94
C ALA A 36 1.93 4.80 -2.51
N ASP A 37 1.44 3.86 -1.69
CA ASP A 37 1.13 4.11 -0.27
C ASP A 37 2.39 4.52 0.51
N THR A 38 3.48 3.79 0.32
CA THR A 38 4.78 4.10 0.93
C THR A 38 5.29 5.48 0.48
N MET A 39 5.08 5.85 -0.79
CA MET A 39 5.43 7.18 -1.30
C MET A 39 4.66 8.29 -0.57
N LEU A 40 3.38 8.09 -0.27
CA LEU A 40 2.60 9.03 0.54
C LEU A 40 3.18 9.18 1.96
N VAL A 41 3.58 8.07 2.58
CA VAL A 41 4.21 8.09 3.91
C VAL A 41 5.52 8.87 3.89
N ILE A 42 6.34 8.72 2.83
CA ILE A 42 7.59 9.49 2.67
C ILE A 42 7.30 10.99 2.52
N VAL A 43 6.26 11.37 1.76
CA VAL A 43 5.83 12.76 1.63
C VAL A 43 5.38 13.32 2.99
N ALA A 44 4.58 12.57 3.75
CA ALA A 44 4.16 12.95 5.09
C ALA A 44 5.36 13.15 6.04
N ALA A 45 6.33 12.24 6.01
CA ALA A 45 7.56 12.37 6.80
C ALA A 45 8.36 13.61 6.40
N GLY A 46 8.46 13.93 5.10
CA GLY A 46 9.14 15.12 4.61
C GLY A 46 8.48 16.42 5.09
N LEU A 47 7.15 16.48 5.03
CA LEU A 47 6.36 17.60 5.56
C LEU A 47 6.54 17.75 7.08
N ALA A 48 6.65 16.65 7.83
CA ALA A 48 6.84 16.69 9.28
C ALA A 48 8.22 17.22 9.65
N VAL A 49 9.25 16.81 8.91
CA VAL A 49 10.62 17.34 9.05
C VAL A 49 10.66 18.82 8.68
N TYR A 50 9.95 19.23 7.62
CA TYR A 50 9.82 20.63 7.24
C TYR A 50 9.13 21.46 8.34
N ALA A 51 8.03 20.96 8.91
CA ALA A 51 7.35 21.62 10.03
C ALA A 51 8.28 21.85 11.23
N ALA A 52 9.11 20.84 11.56
CA ALA A 52 10.06 20.91 12.64
C ALA A 52 11.20 21.91 12.38
N LEU A 53 11.55 22.13 11.12
CA LEU A 53 12.55 23.13 10.70
C LEU A 53 12.02 24.55 10.80
N ASP A 54 10.85 24.80 10.21
CA ASP A 54 10.26 26.14 10.06
C ASP A 54 9.70 26.67 11.40
N ARG A 55 9.46 25.76 12.36
CA ARG A 55 8.82 26.04 13.66
C ARG A 55 7.45 26.68 13.53
N GLU A 56 6.84 26.60 12.35
CA GLU A 56 5.53 27.14 12.06
C GLU A 56 4.54 26.01 11.74
N PRO A 57 3.39 25.92 12.43
CA PRO A 57 2.47 24.80 12.30
C PRO A 57 1.59 24.86 11.03
N THR A 58 1.88 25.76 10.09
CA THR A 58 1.07 25.99 8.88
C THR A 58 0.95 24.73 8.00
N VAL A 59 1.94 23.83 8.06
CA VAL A 59 1.91 22.54 7.34
C VAL A 59 1.25 21.40 8.12
N VAL A 60 0.90 21.59 9.40
CA VAL A 60 0.29 20.53 10.24
C VAL A 60 -1.08 20.07 9.73
N PRO A 61 -2.00 20.94 9.24
CA PRO A 61 -3.24 20.47 8.62
C PRO A 61 -2.99 19.61 7.38
N VAL A 62 -1.97 19.94 6.58
CA VAL A 62 -1.58 19.14 5.40
C VAL A 62 -1.11 17.75 5.83
N LEU A 63 -0.32 17.66 6.91
CA LEU A 63 0.09 16.37 7.48
C LEU A 63 -1.10 15.50 7.86
N VAL A 64 -2.11 16.07 8.52
CA VAL A 64 -3.31 15.33 8.92
C VAL A 64 -4.01 14.75 7.69
N VAL A 65 -4.21 15.57 6.65
CA VAL A 65 -4.87 15.11 5.41
C VAL A 65 -4.07 14.02 4.71
N VAL A 66 -2.74 14.18 4.59
CA VAL A 66 -1.88 13.18 3.95
C VAL A 66 -1.84 11.87 4.76
N SER A 67 -1.79 11.93 6.09
CA SER A 67 -1.84 10.74 6.94
C SER A 67 -3.16 10.00 6.82
N LEU A 68 -4.28 10.72 6.77
CA LEU A 68 -5.59 10.11 6.51
C LEU A 68 -5.65 9.46 5.13
N LEU A 69 -5.09 10.12 4.11
CA LEU A 69 -5.05 9.58 2.75
C LEU A 69 -4.22 8.30 2.64
N ALA A 70 -3.05 8.24 3.29
CA ALA A 70 -2.24 7.02 3.34
C ALA A 70 -2.98 5.88 4.06
N PHE A 71 -3.57 6.17 5.22
CA PHE A 71 -4.34 5.16 5.95
C PHE A 71 -5.52 4.62 5.14
N VAL A 72 -6.33 5.51 4.56
CA VAL A 72 -7.47 5.13 3.70
C VAL A 72 -6.98 4.34 2.48
N GLY A 73 -5.87 4.75 1.86
CA GLY A 73 -5.25 4.04 0.75
C GLY A 73 -4.96 2.57 1.09
N SER A 74 -4.27 2.32 2.20
CA SER A 74 -3.96 0.96 2.67
C SER A 74 -5.22 0.13 2.95
N VAL A 75 -6.22 0.73 3.64
CA VAL A 75 -7.49 0.05 3.98
C VAL A 75 -8.30 -0.30 2.73
N SER A 76 -8.44 0.63 1.78
CA SER A 76 -9.15 0.40 0.52
C SER A 76 -8.58 -0.79 -0.25
N VAL A 77 -7.26 -0.92 -0.26
CA VAL A 77 -6.55 -1.97 -0.99
C VAL A 77 -6.72 -3.31 -0.29
N ALA A 78 -6.59 -3.34 1.04
CA ALA A 78 -6.85 -4.54 1.83
C ALA A 78 -8.29 -5.05 1.62
N ARG A 79 -9.28 -4.15 1.58
CA ARG A 79 -10.69 -4.49 1.34
C ARG A 79 -10.93 -5.02 -0.07
N TYR A 80 -10.29 -4.42 -1.07
CA TYR A 80 -10.37 -4.89 -2.45
C TYR A 80 -9.82 -6.32 -2.60
N ILE A 81 -8.65 -6.60 -2.03
CA ILE A 81 -8.03 -7.93 -2.06
C ILE A 81 -8.86 -8.96 -1.31
N ALA A 82 -9.36 -8.60 -0.12
CA ALA A 82 -10.23 -9.48 0.66
C ALA A 82 -11.50 -9.87 -0.10
N GLY A 83 -12.08 -8.96 -0.88
CA GLY A 83 -13.24 -9.26 -1.74
C GLY A 83 -12.95 -10.30 -2.83
N MET A 84 -11.73 -10.29 -3.40
CA MET A 84 -11.34 -11.27 -4.42
C MET A 84 -11.13 -12.68 -3.86
N VAL A 85 -10.63 -12.83 -2.63
CA VAL A 85 -10.40 -14.15 -2.00
C VAL A 85 -11.70 -14.87 -1.65
N VAL A 86 -12.75 -14.11 -1.33
CA VAL A 86 -14.08 -14.66 -0.98
C VAL A 86 -14.82 -15.22 -2.21
N GLN A 87 -14.47 -14.80 -3.43
CA GLN A 87 -15.12 -15.20 -4.68
C GLN A 87 -14.53 -16.47 -5.33
N SER A 88 -13.97 -17.40 -4.55
CA SER A 88 -13.48 -18.68 -5.09
C SER A 88 -14.39 -19.88 -4.73
N PRO A 89 -15.65 -19.96 -5.19
CA PRO A 89 -16.52 -21.13 -5.05
C PRO A 89 -16.22 -22.26 -6.08
N ALA A 90 -15.17 -22.13 -6.89
CA ALA A 90 -14.87 -23.08 -7.98
C ALA A 90 -14.26 -24.42 -7.54
N ALA A 91 -14.01 -24.64 -6.24
CA ALA A 91 -13.52 -25.91 -5.73
C ALA A 91 -14.65 -26.89 -5.31
N GLU A 92 -15.87 -26.41 -5.06
CA GLU A 92 -16.97 -27.25 -4.56
C GLU A 92 -17.76 -27.96 -5.67
N GLU A 93 -17.84 -27.41 -6.89
CA GLU A 93 -18.61 -28.03 -7.99
C GLU A 93 -17.89 -29.20 -8.68
N GLN A 94 -16.55 -29.27 -8.62
CA GLN A 94 -15.79 -30.38 -9.22
C GLN A 94 -15.80 -31.65 -8.38
N GLU A 95 -16.02 -31.55 -7.07
CA GLU A 95 -16.09 -32.74 -6.19
C GLU A 95 -17.49 -33.38 -6.23
N SER A 96 -18.55 -32.55 -6.31
CA SER A 96 -19.95 -33.00 -6.34
C SER A 96 -20.34 -33.72 -7.64
N GLY A 97 -19.71 -33.40 -8.77
CA GLY A 97 -19.92 -34.09 -10.04
C GLY A 97 -19.28 -35.48 -10.16
N SER A 98 -18.38 -35.85 -9.23
CA SER A 98 -17.62 -37.10 -9.29
C SER A 98 -18.25 -38.25 -8.50
N VAL A 99 -19.22 -37.97 -7.61
CA VAL A 99 -19.82 -38.96 -6.70
C VAL A 99 -21.07 -39.65 -7.28
N THR A 100 -21.73 -39.04 -8.29
CA THR A 100 -22.96 -39.60 -8.89
C THR A 100 -22.71 -40.71 -9.93
N GLY A 101 -21.46 -40.95 -10.36
CA GLY A 101 -21.17 -41.83 -11.52
C GLY A 101 -20.70 -43.26 -11.22
N ARG A 102 -20.84 -43.80 -10.00
CA ARG A 102 -20.25 -45.12 -9.66
C ARG A 102 -21.18 -46.12 -8.95
N GLY A 103 -22.47 -45.81 -8.84
CA GLY A 103 -23.43 -46.64 -8.10
C GLY A 103 -24.43 -47.45 -8.95
N GLU A 104 -24.39 -47.35 -10.28
CA GLU A 104 -25.41 -47.97 -11.16
C GLU A 104 -24.93 -49.22 -11.92
N GLU A 105 -23.80 -49.83 -11.54
CA GLU A 105 -23.36 -51.11 -12.09
C GLU A 105 -23.06 -52.13 -10.98
N ARG A 106 -24.10 -52.70 -10.37
CA ARG A 106 -24.16 -54.12 -9.95
C ARG A 106 -25.50 -54.54 -9.35
#